data_AF-A0A9Q1B1Z8-F1
#
_entry.id   AF-A0A9Q1B1Z8-F1
#
_cell.length_a   1.000
_cell.length_b   1.000
_cell.length_c   1.000
_cell.angle_alpha   90.00
_cell.angle_beta   90.00
_cell.angle_gamma   90.00
#
_symmetry.space_group_name_H-M   'P 1'
#
loop_
_entity.id
_entity.type
_entity.pdbx_description
1 polymer ?
#
loop_
_entity_poly.entity_id
_entity_poly.type
_entity_poly.pdbx_seq_one_letter_code
_entity_poly.pdbx_strand_id
1 'polypeptide(L)'
;MESDCDVIAPKKAAEAGKQKREVICLEVKKKIICKHEEGMHVTYLAREYGRNASTIAIILKDKEKIMDCETAKGVVIISKNWPAIMVDVKKLLLLWIHEKERAGDTMTETVICAKAKADLTT
;
A
#
# COMPACT_ATOMS: atom_id res chain seq x y z
N MET A 1 -18.98 19.30 -51.14
CA MET A 1 -20.25 18.68 -50.73
C MET A 1 -19.84 17.40 -50.03
N GLU A 2 -19.71 17.43 -48.70
CA GLU A 2 -20.83 17.22 -47.75
C GLU A 2 -21.46 15.83 -47.98
N SER A 3 -21.73 14.97 -47.01
CA SER A 3 -21.88 15.12 -45.56
C SER A 3 -22.06 13.70 -44.94
N ASP A 4 -21.76 13.61 -43.64
CA ASP A 4 -22.28 12.70 -42.58
C ASP A 4 -22.13 11.16 -42.71
N CYS A 5 -21.59 10.40 -41.75
CA CYS A 5 -21.65 10.30 -40.26
C CYS A 5 -22.31 8.97 -39.84
N ASP A 6 -22.07 8.60 -38.57
CA ASP A 6 -22.58 7.46 -37.79
C ASP A 6 -21.80 6.13 -37.91
N VAL A 7 -20.83 5.83 -37.03
CA VAL A 7 -20.96 5.38 -35.63
C VAL A 7 -21.79 4.09 -35.50
N ILE A 8 -21.14 2.99 -35.11
CA ILE A 8 -21.42 2.18 -33.89
C ILE A 8 -20.23 1.23 -33.67
N ALA A 9 -19.31 1.65 -32.82
CA ALA A 9 -18.63 0.80 -31.85
C ALA A 9 -18.62 1.64 -30.57
N PRO A 10 -18.88 1.12 -29.36
CA PRO A 10 -18.44 -0.18 -28.86
C PRO A 10 -19.49 -0.88 -27.97
N LYS A 11 -19.15 -2.07 -27.45
CA LYS A 11 -19.43 -2.51 -26.07
C LYS A 11 -19.04 -3.98 -25.91
N LYS A 12 -17.80 -4.23 -25.47
CA LYS A 12 -17.53 -5.45 -24.70
C LYS A 12 -17.48 -5.05 -23.24
N ALA A 13 -18.39 -5.69 -22.50
CA ALA A 13 -18.82 -5.33 -21.17
C ALA A 13 -17.66 -5.26 -20.18
N ALA A 14 -17.68 -4.22 -19.37
CA ALA A 14 -16.91 -4.15 -18.14
C ALA A 14 -17.47 -5.18 -17.17
N GLU A 15 -16.82 -6.33 -17.07
CA GLU A 15 -16.96 -7.17 -15.89
C GLU A 15 -16.27 -6.46 -14.74
N ALA A 16 -17.08 -5.76 -13.94
CA ALA A 16 -16.70 -5.20 -12.65
C ALA A 16 -16.44 -6.33 -11.64
N GLY A 17 -15.43 -7.16 -11.92
CA GLY A 17 -14.81 -7.99 -10.91
C GLY A 17 -14.18 -7.04 -9.91
N LYS A 18 -14.71 -7.01 -8.68
CA LYS A 18 -14.11 -6.28 -7.56
C LYS A 18 -12.65 -6.70 -7.46
N GLN A 19 -11.75 -5.92 -8.05
CA GLN A 19 -10.31 -6.17 -7.97
C GLN A 19 -9.96 -6.13 -6.49
N LYS A 20 -9.65 -7.31 -5.95
CA LYS A 20 -9.16 -7.47 -4.58
C LYS A 20 -7.97 -6.55 -4.47
N ARG A 21 -8.06 -5.52 -3.61
CA ARG A 21 -6.98 -4.54 -3.45
C ARG A 21 -5.77 -5.31 -2.93
N GLU A 22 -4.82 -5.61 -3.81
CA GLU A 22 -3.55 -6.18 -3.39
C GLU A 22 -2.83 -5.14 -2.54
N VAL A 23 -2.61 -5.50 -1.28
CA VAL A 23 -1.97 -4.65 -0.31
C VAL A 23 -0.48 -4.54 -0.68
N ILE A 24 -0.03 -3.33 -1.00
CA ILE A 24 1.37 -3.05 -1.29
C ILE A 24 2.05 -2.57 -0.01
N CYS A 25 3.05 -3.32 0.44
CA CYS A 25 3.89 -2.96 1.59
C CYS A 25 4.62 -1.64 1.36
N LEU A 26 4.84 -0.87 2.43
CA LEU A 26 5.59 0.38 2.38
C LEU A 26 6.99 0.23 1.77
N GLU A 27 7.68 -0.87 2.10
CA GLU A 27 9.01 -1.13 1.56
C GLU A 27 8.99 -1.25 0.03
N VAL A 28 7.98 -1.90 -0.53
CA VAL A 28 7.80 -2.01 -1.98
C VAL A 28 7.48 -0.64 -2.58
N LYS A 29 6.67 0.18 -1.90
CA LYS A 29 6.41 1.57 -2.34
C LYS A 29 7.69 2.40 -2.37
N LYS A 30 8.55 2.30 -1.35
CA LYS A 30 9.86 2.99 -1.32
C LYS A 30 10.77 2.51 -2.45
N LYS A 31 10.86 1.20 -2.70
CA LYS A 31 11.64 0.64 -3.82
C LYS A 31 11.14 1.14 -5.19
N ILE A 32 9.82 1.27 -5.38
CA ILE A 32 9.24 1.84 -6.60
C ILE A 32 9.66 3.31 -6.77
N ILE A 33 9.65 4.10 -5.70
CA ILE A 33 10.08 5.51 -5.72
C ILE A 33 11.56 5.61 -6.06
N CYS A 34 12.44 4.83 -5.41
CA CYS A 34 13.88 4.84 -5.70
C CYS A 34 14.18 4.50 -7.16
N LYS A 35 13.59 3.41 -7.69
CA LYS A 35 13.79 3.04 -9.10
C LYS A 35 13.28 4.10 -10.08
N HIS A 36 12.19 4.79 -9.73
CA HIS A 36 11.68 5.88 -10.56
C HIS A 36 12.62 7.10 -10.54
N GLU A 37 13.23 7.42 -9.38
CA GLU A 37 14.24 8.48 -9.26
C GLU A 37 15.54 8.13 -10.01
N GLU A 38 15.87 6.85 -10.14
CA GLU A 38 16.93 6.33 -11.02
C GLU A 38 16.60 6.46 -12.52
N GLY A 39 15.41 6.94 -12.88
CA GLY A 39 14.99 7.21 -14.26
C GLY A 39 14.12 6.12 -14.89
N MET A 40 13.64 5.13 -14.12
CA MET A 40 12.77 4.08 -14.66
C MET A 40 11.36 4.59 -14.97
N HIS A 41 10.88 4.27 -16.17
CA HIS A 41 9.54 4.66 -16.62
C HIS A 41 8.43 3.96 -15.83
N VAL A 42 7.34 4.69 -15.55
CA VAL A 42 6.13 4.20 -14.88
C VAL A 42 5.58 2.92 -15.53
N THR A 43 5.62 2.82 -16.86
CA THR A 43 5.15 1.66 -17.63
C THR A 43 5.98 0.41 -17.37
N TYR A 44 7.30 0.58 -17.16
CA TYR A 44 8.19 -0.52 -16.82
C TYR A 44 7.97 -0.98 -15.38
N LEU A 45 7.89 -0.02 -14.44
CA LEU A 45 7.60 -0.31 -13.02
C LEU A 45 6.26 -1.02 -12.83
N ALA A 46 5.24 -0.63 -13.61
CA ALA A 46 3.95 -1.30 -13.62
C ALA A 46 4.07 -2.79 -14.00
N ARG A 47 4.89 -3.11 -15.01
CA ARG A 47 5.15 -4.50 -15.42
C ARG A 47 5.99 -5.26 -14.41
N GLU A 48 7.07 -4.66 -13.92
CA GLU A 48 8.01 -5.28 -12.98
C GLU A 48 7.34 -5.67 -11.67
N TYR A 49 6.50 -4.80 -11.12
CA TYR A 49 5.80 -5.04 -9.86
C TYR A 49 4.41 -5.68 -10.04
N GLY A 50 3.99 -5.98 -11.28
CA GLY A 50 2.67 -6.52 -11.56
C GLY A 50 1.53 -5.60 -11.10
N ARG A 51 1.68 -4.29 -11.26
CA ARG A 51 0.72 -3.28 -10.83
C ARG A 51 0.22 -2.46 -12.02
N ASN A 52 -0.98 -1.94 -11.88
CA ASN A 52 -1.52 -0.97 -12.84
C ASN A 52 -0.72 0.35 -12.76
N ALA A 53 -0.49 0.96 -13.93
CA ALA A 53 0.24 2.22 -14.04
C ALA A 53 -0.37 3.35 -13.19
N SER A 54 -1.69 3.32 -13.00
CA SER A 54 -2.41 4.23 -12.11
C SER A 54 -1.99 4.10 -10.64
N THR A 55 -1.74 2.88 -10.14
CA THR A 55 -1.25 2.68 -8.77
C THR A 55 0.19 3.16 -8.62
N ILE A 56 1.05 2.89 -9.62
CA ILE A 56 2.42 3.42 -9.62
C ILE A 56 2.40 4.95 -9.59
N ALA A 57 1.57 5.60 -10.42
CA ALA A 57 1.43 7.05 -10.41
C ALA A 57 0.93 7.61 -9.06
N ILE A 58 0.03 6.91 -8.37
CA ILE A 58 -0.42 7.30 -7.01
C ILE A 58 0.72 7.17 -6.00
N ILE A 59 1.50 6.08 -6.05
CA ILE A 59 2.67 5.88 -5.19
C ILE A 59 3.68 7.01 -5.38
N LEU A 60 3.93 7.42 -6.63
CA LEU A 60 4.83 8.52 -6.93
C LEU A 60 4.28 9.90 -6.51
N LYS A 61 2.95 10.10 -6.57
CA LYS A 61 2.31 11.32 -6.04
C LYS A 61 2.42 11.43 -4.52
N ASP A 62 2.25 10.32 -3.81
CA ASP A 62 2.34 10.27 -2.35
C ASP A 62 3.80 10.05 -1.87
N LYS A 63 4.82 10.32 -2.72
CA LYS A 63 6.22 9.96 -2.45
C LYS A 63 6.77 10.53 -1.15
N GLU A 64 6.50 11.80 -0.83
CA GLU A 64 7.01 12.46 0.37
C GLU A 64 6.48 11.77 1.62
N LYS A 65 5.16 11.54 1.67
CA LYS A 65 4.50 10.82 2.77
C LYS A 65 5.05 9.41 2.94
N ILE A 66 5.35 8.73 1.83
CA ILE A 66 5.87 7.37 1.85
C ILE A 66 7.32 7.36 2.35
N MET A 67 8.14 8.34 1.96
CA MET A 67 9.54 8.49 2.37
C MET A 67 9.66 8.89 3.84
N ASP A 68 8.86 9.87 4.29
CA ASP A 68 8.80 10.37 5.67
C ASP A 68 8.30 9.32 6.67
N CYS A 69 7.53 8.33 6.20
CA CYS A 69 7.16 7.19 7.02
C CYS A 69 8.39 6.32 7.28
N GLU A 70 8.96 6.44 8.48
CA GLU A 70 10.10 5.65 8.91
C GLU A 70 9.79 4.15 8.88
N THR A 71 10.62 3.40 8.13
CA THR A 71 10.41 1.98 7.86
C THR A 71 10.84 1.14 9.06
N ALA A 72 9.94 0.87 10.00
CA ALA A 72 10.13 -0.31 10.84
C ALA A 72 9.97 -1.55 9.93
N LYS A 73 10.97 -2.43 9.91
CA LYS A 73 10.93 -3.70 9.17
C LYS A 73 9.66 -4.45 9.57
N GLY A 74 8.70 -4.59 8.66
CA GLY A 74 7.43 -5.30 8.90
C GLY A 74 6.18 -4.41 9.06
N VAL A 75 6.26 -3.08 8.90
CA VAL A 75 5.05 -2.26 8.76
C VAL A 75 4.41 -2.49 7.38
N VAL A 76 3.41 -3.38 7.37
CA VAL A 76 2.79 -3.90 6.15
C VAL A 76 1.89 -2.87 5.47
N ILE A 77 1.26 -1.94 6.19
CA ILE A 77 0.20 -1.08 5.62
C ILE A 77 0.14 0.31 6.25
N ILE A 78 0.35 1.35 5.43
CA ILE A 78 -0.14 2.70 5.70
C ILE A 78 -1.25 3.02 4.66
N SER A 79 -2.48 3.04 5.16
CA SER A 79 -3.67 3.56 4.46
C SER A 79 -3.76 5.08 4.61
N LYS A 80 -4.38 5.74 3.63
CA LYS A 80 -4.47 7.22 3.54
C LYS A 80 -5.20 7.90 4.70
N ASN A 81 -5.96 7.15 5.49
CA ASN A 81 -6.85 7.68 6.53
C ASN A 81 -6.37 7.38 7.96
N TRP A 82 -5.18 6.79 8.14
CA TRP A 82 -4.70 6.51 9.48
C TRP A 82 -4.11 7.77 10.11
N PRO A 83 -4.48 8.11 11.34
CA PRO A 83 -3.83 9.17 12.08
C PRO A 83 -2.36 8.80 12.35
N ALA A 84 -1.49 9.81 12.46
CA ALA A 84 -0.05 9.63 12.63
C ALA A 84 0.30 8.71 13.82
N ILE A 85 -0.44 8.85 14.93
CA ILE A 85 -0.35 7.99 16.14
C ILE A 85 -0.38 6.50 15.81
N MET A 86 -1.07 6.12 14.73
CA MET A 86 -1.24 4.73 14.38
C MET A 86 -0.06 4.11 13.64
N VAL A 87 0.85 4.93 13.12
CA VAL A 87 2.15 4.47 12.66
C VAL A 87 2.99 4.06 13.86
N ASP A 88 3.00 4.86 14.92
CA ASP A 88 3.76 4.59 16.14
C ASP A 88 3.22 3.37 16.89
N VAL A 89 1.90 3.25 17.03
CA VAL A 89 1.26 2.07 17.61
C VAL A 89 1.60 0.80 16.83
N LYS A 90 1.64 0.85 15.49
CA LYS A 90 2.06 -0.30 14.66
C LYS A 90 3.52 -0.67 14.87
N LYS A 91 4.41 0.32 14.99
CA LYS A 91 5.83 0.07 15.31
C LYS A 91 5.95 -0.61 16.68
N LEU A 92 5.23 -0.11 17.69
CA LEU A 92 5.24 -0.65 19.05
C LEU A 92 4.70 -2.08 19.10
N LEU A 93 3.57 -2.34 18.44
CA LEU A 93 2.98 -3.68 18.31
C LEU A 93 3.95 -4.67 17.67
N LEU A 94 4.70 -4.23 16.65
CA LEU A 94 5.63 -5.10 15.95
C LEU A 94 6.85 -5.48 16.82
N LEU A 95 7.40 -4.51 17.56
CA LEU A 95 8.44 -4.77 18.55
C LEU A 95 7.96 -5.74 19.64
N TRP A 96 6.74 -5.52 20.12
CA TRP A 96 6.12 -6.36 21.14
C TRP A 96 5.85 -7.78 20.62
N ILE A 97 5.34 -7.95 19.40
CA ILE A 97 5.17 -9.27 18.78
C ILE A 97 6.51 -9.99 18.69
N HIS A 98 7.57 -9.33 18.21
CA HIS A 98 8.91 -9.95 18.12
C HIS A 98 9.51 -10.29 19.48
N GLU A 99 9.23 -9.51 20.52
CA GLU A 99 9.61 -9.82 21.89
C GLU A 99 8.86 -11.07 22.39
N LYS A 100 7.56 -11.16 22.10
CA LYS A 100 6.70 -12.28 22.46
C LYS A 100 7.05 -13.58 21.72
N GLU A 101 7.33 -13.50 20.42
CA GLU A 101 7.82 -14.63 19.64
C GLU A 101 9.15 -15.16 20.19
N ARG A 102 10.06 -14.28 20.60
CA ARG A 102 11.36 -14.66 21.20
C ARG A 102 11.19 -15.33 22.56
N ALA A 103 10.14 -14.96 23.30
CA ALA A 103 9.77 -15.62 24.55
C ALA A 103 9.08 -16.98 24.33
N GLY A 104 8.78 -17.36 23.09
CA GLY A 104 8.07 -18.60 22.74
C GLY A 104 6.54 -18.50 22.88
N ASP A 105 6.00 -17.30 23.12
CA ASP A 105 4.56 -17.09 23.21
C ASP A 105 3.93 -17.04 21.81
N THR A 106 2.86 -17.81 21.58
CA THR A 106 2.08 -17.71 20.33
C THR A 106 1.14 -16.52 20.42
N MET A 107 1.43 -15.45 19.67
CA MET A 107 0.53 -14.31 19.58
C MET A 107 -0.65 -14.60 18.67
N THR A 108 -1.86 -14.52 19.23
CA THR A 108 -3.11 -14.61 18.47
C THR A 108 -3.61 -13.22 18.10
N GLU A 109 -4.39 -13.13 17.02
CA GLU A 109 -4.95 -11.86 16.54
C GLU A 109 -5.72 -11.11 17.63
N THR A 110 -6.46 -11.82 18.47
CA THR A 110 -7.25 -11.24 19.57
C THR A 110 -6.38 -10.50 20.59
N VAL A 111 -5.22 -11.06 20.93
CA VAL A 111 -4.25 -10.50 21.86
C VAL A 111 -3.59 -9.26 21.25
N ILE A 112 -3.23 -9.32 19.97
CA ILE A 112 -2.67 -8.18 19.22
C ILE A 112 -3.68 -7.04 19.14
N CYS A 113 -4.95 -7.33 18.84
CA CYS A 113 -6.02 -6.33 18.78
C CYS A 113 -6.32 -5.70 20.14
N ALA A 114 -6.29 -6.47 21.23
CA ALA A 114 -6.49 -5.94 22.58
C ALA A 114 -5.36 -4.98 22.98
N LYS A 115 -4.10 -5.36 22.71
CA LYS A 115 -2.94 -4.51 22.96
C LYS A 115 -2.98 -3.22 22.14
N ALA A 116 -3.33 -3.31 20.86
CA ALA A 116 -3.48 -2.15 19.99
C ALA A 116 -4.50 -1.14 20.54
N LYS A 117 -5.66 -1.61 21.02
CA LYS A 117 -6.70 -0.75 21.59
C LYS A 117 -6.19 -0.02 22.85
N ALA A 118 -5.47 -0.72 23.73
CA ALA A 118 -4.90 -0.12 24.94
C ALA A 118 -3.88 0.99 24.63
N ASP A 119 -3.03 0.77 23.63
CA ASP A 119 -2.01 1.72 23.21
C ASP A 119 -2.60 2.93 22.41
N LEU A 120 -3.85 2.83 21.95
CA LEU A 120 -4.58 3.90 21.25
C LEU A 120 -5.42 4.79 22.18
N THR A 121 -5.75 4.33 23.38
CA THR A 121 -6.59 5.03 24.36
C THR A 121 -5.81 5.76 25.46
N THR A 122 -4.48 5.68 25.42
CA THR A 122 -3.54 6.28 26.39
C THR A 122 -2.96 7.57 25.82
#